data_AF-A0AA88VW68-F1
#
_entry.id   AF-A0AA88VW68-F1
#
_cell.length_a   1.000
_cell.length_b   1.000
_cell.length_c   1.000
_cell.angle_alpha   90.00
_cell.angle_beta   90.00
_cell.angle_gamma   90.00
#
_symmetry.space_group_name_H-M   'P 1'
#
loop_
_entity.id
_entity.type
_entity.pdbx_description
1 polymer ?
#
loop_
_entity_poly.entity_id
_entity_poly.type
_entity_poly.pdbx_seq_one_letter_code
_entity_poly.pdbx_strand_id
1 'polypeptide(L)'
;MLFYLTTLNLARFLQEDAPDLGDNPDRQTVAVVDAWKHSDFLCKNYILNGLDNALYNIYSPMLNVKALWESLKKKYKIEDAGSKKFIVDKFLDFKMMDSKNVINQVQEVQLLLHDIHAEGMHKRREMKLEDLIVRLRIEEDNCQSEKKAGNYHQEAKANVVGQDDHSIFTSLKQIRNE
;
A
#
# COMPACT_ATOMS: atom_id res chain seq x y z
N MET A 1 19.85 -9.78 -1.33
CA MET A 1 20.95 -9.83 -2.33
C MET A 1 21.86 -8.59 -2.29
N LEU A 2 21.32 -7.36 -2.39
CA LEU A 2 22.13 -6.12 -2.42
C LEU A 2 23.08 -5.95 -1.23
N PHE A 3 22.62 -6.22 -0.01
CA PHE A 3 23.44 -6.16 1.21
C PHE A 3 24.67 -7.09 1.11
N TYR A 4 24.48 -8.31 0.65
CA TYR A 4 25.57 -9.29 0.47
C TYR A 4 26.61 -8.82 -0.55
N LEU A 5 26.17 -8.32 -1.71
CA LEU A 5 27.08 -7.78 -2.73
C LEU A 5 27.82 -6.52 -2.25
N THR A 6 27.20 -5.74 -1.35
CA THR A 6 27.84 -4.58 -0.71
C THR A 6 28.98 -5.02 0.20
N THR A 7 28.79 -6.06 1.01
CA THR A 7 29.86 -6.61 1.87
C THR A 7 31.04 -7.17 1.07
N LEU A 8 30.81 -7.59 -0.18
CA LEU A 8 31.85 -8.06 -1.10
C LEU A 8 32.47 -6.94 -1.96
N ASN A 9 32.04 -5.68 -1.77
CA ASN A 9 32.45 -4.53 -2.58
C ASN A 9 32.12 -4.68 -4.09
N LEU A 10 31.05 -5.40 -4.41
CA LEU A 10 30.58 -5.67 -5.77
C LEU A 10 29.30 -4.89 -6.13
N ALA A 11 28.68 -4.18 -5.19
CA ALA A 11 27.41 -3.49 -5.43
C ALA A 11 27.47 -2.43 -6.56
N ARG A 12 28.63 -1.80 -6.75
CA ARG A 12 28.83 -0.75 -7.77
C ARG A 12 28.64 -1.25 -9.21
N PHE A 13 28.98 -2.51 -9.48
CA PHE A 13 28.86 -3.11 -10.81
C PHE A 13 27.40 -3.29 -11.25
N LEU A 14 26.46 -3.22 -10.31
CA LEU A 14 25.02 -3.26 -10.62
C LEU A 14 24.53 -1.99 -11.33
N GLN A 15 25.29 -0.89 -11.28
CA GLN A 15 24.86 0.44 -11.74
C GLN A 15 25.86 1.08 -12.70
N GLU A 16 27.16 0.93 -12.42
CA GLU A 16 28.24 1.51 -13.23
C GLU A 16 28.37 0.79 -14.58
N ASP A 17 28.77 1.55 -15.61
CA ASP A 17 29.08 1.02 -16.93
C ASP A 17 30.55 0.59 -17.02
N ALA A 18 30.83 -0.33 -17.96
CA ALA A 18 32.20 -0.79 -18.18
C ALA A 18 33.11 0.38 -18.58
N PRO A 19 34.38 0.39 -18.12
CA PRO A 19 35.35 1.41 -18.51
C PRO A 19 35.55 1.42 -20.03
N ASP A 20 35.67 2.61 -20.62
CA ASP A 20 35.91 2.76 -22.05
C ASP A 20 37.36 2.40 -22.41
N LEU A 21 37.52 1.62 -23.46
CA LEU A 21 38.81 1.36 -24.09
C LEU A 21 39.01 2.45 -25.12
N GLY A 22 39.70 3.53 -24.73
CA GLY A 22 40.04 4.61 -25.68
C GLY A 22 40.83 4.10 -26.90
N ASP A 23 40.99 4.96 -27.91
CA ASP A 23 41.50 4.59 -29.24
C ASP A 23 42.92 3.97 -29.25
N ASN A 24 43.71 4.19 -28.19
CA ASN A 24 45.03 3.59 -28.03
C ASN A 24 45.23 3.10 -26.57
N PRO A 25 44.82 1.87 -26.26
CA PRO A 25 44.90 1.36 -24.90
C PRO A 25 46.33 1.05 -24.50
N ASP A 26 46.80 1.69 -23.44
CA ASP A 26 48.05 1.31 -22.78
C ASP A 26 47.87 0.02 -21.95
N ARG A 27 48.98 -0.56 -21.48
CA ARG A 27 48.91 -1.77 -20.64
C ARG A 27 48.06 -1.58 -19.38
N GLN A 28 47.99 -0.35 -18.85
CA GLN A 28 47.27 -0.05 -17.62
C GLN A 28 45.75 -0.06 -17.84
N THR A 29 45.26 0.54 -18.92
CA THR A 29 43.84 0.56 -19.31
C THR A 29 43.33 -0.84 -19.61
N VAL A 30 44.14 -1.67 -20.29
CA VAL A 30 43.80 -3.09 -20.51
C VAL A 30 43.65 -3.83 -19.17
N ALA A 31 44.59 -3.65 -18.24
CA ALA A 31 44.53 -4.30 -16.93
C ALA A 31 43.31 -3.86 -16.10
N VAL A 32 42.93 -2.58 -16.17
CA VAL A 32 41.73 -2.05 -15.51
C VAL A 32 40.46 -2.68 -16.09
N VAL A 33 40.36 -2.79 -17.41
CA VAL A 33 39.21 -3.41 -18.08
C VAL A 33 39.12 -4.91 -17.78
N ASP A 34 40.24 -5.62 -17.74
CA ASP A 34 40.25 -7.05 -17.40
C ASP A 34 39.85 -7.28 -15.94
N ALA A 35 40.33 -6.45 -15.01
CA ALA A 35 39.90 -6.48 -13.62
C ALA A 35 38.40 -6.17 -13.47
N TRP A 36 37.88 -5.24 -14.28
CA TRP A 36 36.45 -4.96 -14.35
C TRP A 36 35.65 -6.17 -14.81
N LYS A 37 36.01 -6.77 -15.95
CA LYS A 37 35.34 -7.96 -16.50
C LYS A 37 35.34 -9.13 -15.52
N HIS A 38 36.45 -9.33 -14.81
CA HIS A 38 36.53 -10.36 -13.79
C HIS A 38 35.55 -10.09 -12.64
N SER A 39 35.47 -8.84 -12.18
CA SER A 39 34.56 -8.45 -11.10
C SER A 39 33.08 -8.52 -11.53
N ASP A 40 32.76 -8.12 -12.76
CA ASP A 40 31.43 -8.25 -13.37
C ASP A 40 31.01 -9.72 -13.45
N PHE A 41 31.92 -10.59 -13.91
CA PHE A 41 31.71 -12.03 -13.94
C PHE A 41 31.42 -12.60 -12.54
N LEU A 42 32.23 -12.26 -11.54
CA LEU A 42 32.01 -12.73 -10.17
C LEU A 42 30.66 -12.25 -9.62
N CYS A 43 30.35 -10.97 -9.79
CA CYS A 43 29.09 -10.38 -9.35
C CYS A 43 27.89 -11.11 -9.98
N LYS A 44 27.93 -11.35 -11.29
CA LYS A 44 26.92 -12.14 -12.02
C LYS A 44 26.75 -13.53 -11.42
N ASN A 45 27.84 -14.26 -11.17
CA ASN A 45 27.78 -15.61 -10.60
C ASN A 45 27.16 -15.63 -9.20
N TYR A 46 27.50 -14.66 -8.34
CA TYR A 46 26.89 -14.57 -7.02
C TYR A 46 25.39 -14.34 -7.07
N ILE A 47 24.91 -13.50 -7.99
CA ILE A 47 23.47 -13.30 -8.20
C ILE A 47 22.82 -14.60 -8.68
N LEU A 48 23.39 -15.23 -9.70
CA LEU A 48 22.86 -16.46 -10.29
C LEU A 48 22.80 -17.63 -9.29
N ASN A 49 23.80 -17.77 -8.41
CA ASN A 49 23.81 -18.77 -7.34
C ASN A 49 22.70 -18.56 -6.30
N GLY A 50 22.16 -17.35 -6.19
CA GLY A 50 21.01 -17.05 -5.35
C GLY A 50 19.65 -17.34 -5.99
N LEU A 51 19.62 -17.76 -7.26
CA LEU A 51 18.39 -18.06 -8.00
C LEU A 51 18.06 -19.56 -7.94
N ASP A 52 16.76 -19.87 -8.02
CA ASP A 52 16.32 -21.23 -8.29
C ASP A 52 16.65 -21.67 -9.73
N ASN A 53 16.57 -22.97 -10.01
CA ASN A 53 16.92 -23.54 -11.31
C ASN A 53 16.12 -22.96 -12.48
N ALA A 54 14.85 -22.62 -12.27
CA ALA A 54 14.00 -22.08 -13.33
C ALA A 54 14.43 -20.66 -13.69
N LEU A 55 14.72 -19.83 -12.70
CA LEU A 55 15.21 -18.47 -12.88
C LEU A 55 16.66 -18.46 -13.41
N TYR A 56 17.53 -19.32 -12.89
CA TYR A 56 18.89 -19.46 -13.38
C TYR A 56 18.93 -19.69 -14.90
N ASN A 57 18.11 -20.60 -15.42
CA ASN A 57 18.08 -20.91 -16.86
C ASN A 57 17.63 -19.70 -17.70
N ILE A 58 16.70 -18.89 -17.19
CA ILE A 58 16.21 -17.68 -17.87
C ILE A 58 17.29 -16.59 -17.89
N TYR A 59 18.04 -16.46 -16.81
CA TYR A 59 18.89 -15.30 -16.56
C TYR A 59 20.38 -15.55 -16.84
N SER A 60 20.85 -16.80 -16.86
CA SER A 60 22.25 -17.16 -17.13
C SER A 60 22.79 -16.66 -18.49
N PRO A 61 22.00 -16.56 -19.58
CA PRO A 61 22.50 -16.07 -20.86
C PRO A 61 22.81 -14.56 -20.88
N MET A 62 22.38 -13.78 -19.87
CA MET A 62 22.59 -12.34 -19.85
C MET A 62 24.08 -11.99 -19.71
N LEU A 63 24.59 -11.14 -20.60
CA LEU A 63 26.04 -10.92 -20.72
C LEU A 63 26.65 -10.09 -19.61
N ASN A 64 25.94 -9.07 -19.12
CA ASN A 64 26.46 -8.14 -18.12
C ASN A 64 25.61 -8.15 -16.85
N VAL A 65 26.24 -7.87 -15.71
CA VAL A 65 25.56 -7.94 -14.41
C VAL A 65 24.49 -6.87 -14.25
N LYS A 66 24.68 -5.70 -14.86
CA LYS A 66 23.73 -4.57 -14.84
C LYS A 66 22.39 -4.94 -15.49
N ALA A 67 22.39 -5.55 -16.68
CA ALA A 67 21.19 -5.98 -17.38
C ALA A 67 20.50 -7.15 -16.67
N LEU A 68 21.27 -8.07 -16.10
CA LEU A 68 20.75 -9.11 -15.21
C LEU A 68 20.01 -8.48 -14.03
N TRP A 69 20.69 -7.58 -13.32
CA TRP A 69 20.14 -6.91 -12.16
C TRP A 69 18.91 -6.09 -12.49
N GLU A 70 18.93 -5.29 -13.57
CA GLU A 70 17.77 -4.50 -14.01
C GLU A 70 16.60 -5.37 -14.47
N SER A 71 16.86 -6.52 -15.11
CA SER A 71 15.80 -7.45 -15.51
C SER A 71 15.17 -8.15 -14.32
N LEU A 72 15.98 -8.55 -13.33
CA LEU A 72 15.51 -9.08 -12.05
C LEU A 72 14.73 -8.02 -11.30
N LYS A 73 15.29 -6.81 -11.20
CA LYS A 73 14.64 -5.65 -10.59
C LYS A 73 13.30 -5.46 -11.26
N LYS A 74 13.22 -5.25 -12.59
CA LYS A 74 11.98 -5.09 -13.37
C LYS A 74 10.94 -6.18 -13.13
N LYS A 75 11.34 -7.46 -13.21
CA LYS A 75 10.40 -8.60 -13.06
C LYS A 75 9.86 -8.70 -11.63
N TYR A 76 10.73 -8.45 -10.66
CA TYR A 76 10.41 -8.53 -9.24
C TYR A 76 10.26 -7.16 -8.59
N LYS A 77 10.00 -6.12 -9.41
CA LYS A 77 9.58 -4.82 -8.93
C LYS A 77 8.19 -5.03 -8.35
N ILE A 78 8.17 -5.39 -7.07
CA ILE A 78 7.20 -4.92 -6.09
C ILE A 78 7.62 -3.48 -5.68
N GLU A 79 8.40 -2.79 -6.50
CA GLU A 79 8.78 -1.41 -6.29
C GLU A 79 7.52 -0.57 -6.50
N ASP A 80 7.14 0.10 -5.43
CA ASP A 80 6.17 1.17 -5.35
C ASP A 80 4.69 0.81 -5.38
N ALA A 81 4.17 0.07 -6.37
CA ALA A 81 2.71 0.02 -6.53
C ALA A 81 1.97 -0.53 -5.30
N GLY A 82 2.52 -1.52 -4.60
CA GLY A 82 1.93 -2.11 -3.39
C GLY A 82 2.06 -1.20 -2.17
N SER A 83 3.27 -0.73 -1.85
CA SER A 83 3.50 0.19 -0.73
C SER A 83 2.79 1.53 -0.95
N LYS A 84 2.82 2.03 -2.19
CA LYS A 84 2.09 3.24 -2.57
C LYS A 84 0.59 3.08 -2.43
N LYS A 85 0.05 2.00 -2.97
CA LYS A 85 -1.37 1.68 -2.82
C LYS A 85 -1.73 1.53 -1.34
N PHE A 86 -0.92 0.86 -0.55
CA PHE A 86 -1.16 0.69 0.89
C PHE A 86 -1.20 2.02 1.65
N ILE A 87 -0.23 2.91 1.41
CA ILE A 87 -0.19 4.24 2.04
C ILE A 87 -1.40 5.09 1.61
N VAL A 88 -1.75 5.05 0.31
CA VAL A 88 -2.94 5.75 -0.22
C VAL A 88 -4.23 5.19 0.38
N ASP A 89 -4.39 3.86 0.40
CA ASP A 89 -5.56 3.17 0.96
C ASP A 89 -5.69 3.52 2.46
N LYS A 90 -4.59 3.46 3.22
CA LYS A 90 -4.58 3.83 4.65
C LYS A 90 -4.90 5.31 4.88
N PHE A 91 -4.48 6.21 3.99
CA PHE A 91 -4.84 7.63 4.06
C PHE A 91 -6.31 7.86 3.72
N LEU A 92 -6.86 7.20 2.70
CA LEU A 92 -8.26 7.31 2.30
C LEU A 92 -9.22 6.70 3.32
N ASP A 93 -8.81 5.60 3.96
CA ASP A 93 -9.58 4.91 5.00
C ASP A 93 -9.45 5.55 6.39
N PHE A 94 -8.60 6.59 6.54
CA PHE A 94 -8.40 7.25 7.83
C PHE A 94 -9.69 7.95 8.27
N LYS A 95 -10.20 7.56 9.44
CA LYS A 95 -11.35 8.17 10.09
C LYS A 95 -10.97 8.62 11.49
N MET A 96 -11.32 9.85 11.82
CA MET A 96 -11.18 10.31 13.20
C MET A 96 -12.20 9.60 14.10
N MET A 97 -11.77 9.27 15.31
CA MET A 97 -12.52 8.55 16.33
C MET A 97 -12.65 9.44 17.57
N ASP A 98 -13.87 9.60 18.09
CA ASP A 98 -14.16 10.42 19.28
C ASP A 98 -13.44 9.92 20.54
N SER A 99 -13.10 8.62 20.57
CA SER A 99 -12.37 7.99 21.67
C SER A 99 -10.87 8.29 21.68
N LYS A 100 -10.32 8.94 20.65
CA LYS A 100 -8.90 9.26 20.53
C LYS A 100 -8.66 10.76 20.69
N ASN A 101 -7.54 11.12 21.32
CA ASN A 101 -7.13 12.52 21.41
C ASN A 101 -6.85 13.10 20.00
N VAL A 102 -7.38 14.29 19.72
CA VAL A 102 -7.24 14.97 18.42
C VAL A 102 -5.76 15.15 18.02
N ILE A 103 -4.87 15.43 18.97
CA ILE A 103 -3.43 15.61 18.70
C ILE A 103 -2.81 14.32 18.14
N ASN A 104 -3.12 13.17 18.74
CA ASN A 104 -2.59 11.88 18.28
C ASN A 104 -3.11 11.52 16.89
N GLN A 105 -4.37 11.88 16.60
CA GLN A 105 -4.98 11.67 15.29
C GLN A 105 -4.37 12.58 14.22
N VAL A 106 -4.07 13.83 14.55
CA VAL A 106 -3.34 14.75 13.67
C VAL A 106 -1.93 14.23 13.39
N GLN A 107 -1.23 13.70 14.38
CA GLN A 107 0.08 13.08 14.19
C GLN A 107 0.01 11.86 13.25
N GLU A 108 -1.03 11.03 13.37
CA GLU A 108 -1.25 9.88 12.48
C GLU A 108 -1.45 10.33 11.03
N VAL A 109 -2.21 11.39 10.79
CA VAL A 109 -2.37 12.00 9.46
C VAL A 109 -1.06 12.61 8.95
N GLN A 110 -0.28 13.28 9.82
CA GLN A 110 1.02 13.85 9.45
C GLN A 110 2.01 12.78 9.02
N LEU A 111 2.05 11.64 9.71
CA LEU A 111 2.88 10.50 9.33
C LEU A 111 2.48 9.96 7.96
N LEU A 112 1.18 9.78 7.71
CA LEU A 112 0.70 9.34 6.39
C LEU A 112 1.07 10.32 5.28
N LEU A 113 0.96 11.63 5.53
CA LEU A 113 1.39 12.65 4.56
C LEU A 113 2.90 12.64 4.31
N HIS A 114 3.69 12.43 5.36
CA HIS A 114 5.14 12.28 5.24
C HIS A 114 5.49 11.05 4.39
N ASP A 115 4.83 9.91 4.61
CA ASP A 115 5.06 8.68 3.85
C ASP A 115 4.65 8.85 2.37
N ILE A 116 3.53 9.51 2.09
CA ILE A 116 3.12 9.88 0.71
C ILE A 116 4.19 10.72 0.02
N HIS A 117 4.77 11.70 0.73
CA HIS A 117 5.81 12.56 0.20
C HIS A 117 7.13 11.82 -0.01
N ALA A 118 7.54 10.98 0.95
CA ALA A 118 8.76 10.19 0.89
C ALA A 118 8.75 9.18 -0.27
N GLU A 119 7.59 8.56 -0.55
CA GLU A 119 7.40 7.67 -1.71
C GLU A 119 7.32 8.42 -3.05
N GLY A 120 7.47 9.76 -3.05
CA GLY A 120 7.42 10.56 -4.27
C GLY A 120 6.06 10.46 -4.99
N MET A 121 4.98 10.22 -4.25
CA MET A 121 3.63 10.29 -4.81
C MET A 121 3.29 11.76 -5.07
N HIS A 122 3.55 12.21 -6.30
CA HIS A 122 3.22 13.57 -6.68
C HIS A 122 1.69 13.70 -6.70
N LYS A 123 1.12 14.45 -5.76
CA LYS A 123 -0.29 14.84 -5.84
C LYS A 123 -0.43 15.60 -7.17
N ARG A 124 -1.27 15.10 -8.09
CA ARG A 124 -1.54 15.76 -9.39
C ARG A 124 -2.05 17.21 -9.23
N ARG A 125 -2.39 17.62 -8.00
CA ARG A 125 -2.46 19.00 -7.51
C ARG A 125 -1.99 19.00 -6.06
N GLU A 126 -1.09 19.91 -5.70
CA GLU A 126 -0.91 20.28 -4.29
C GLU A 126 -2.28 20.64 -3.70
N MET A 127 -2.85 19.72 -2.92
CA MET A 127 -4.07 20.00 -2.15
C MET A 127 -3.59 20.74 -0.92
N LYS A 128 -3.89 22.03 -0.85
CA LYS A 128 -3.47 22.84 0.29
C LYS A 128 -4.23 22.40 1.53
N LEU A 129 -3.70 22.70 2.71
CA LEU A 129 -4.35 22.31 3.97
C LEU A 129 -5.77 22.89 4.07
N GLU A 130 -5.99 24.06 3.48
CA GLU A 130 -7.30 24.70 3.36
C GLU A 130 -8.27 23.85 2.54
N ASP A 131 -7.80 23.24 1.43
CA ASP A 131 -8.62 22.35 0.59
C ASP A 131 -8.99 21.06 1.33
N LEU A 132 -8.06 20.53 2.14
CA LEU A 132 -8.30 19.35 2.98
C LEU A 132 -9.32 19.66 4.08
N ILE A 133 -9.22 20.82 4.74
CA ILE A 133 -10.18 21.27 5.76
C ILE A 133 -11.57 21.43 5.15
N VAL A 134 -11.67 22.03 3.97
CA VAL A 134 -12.97 22.18 3.27
C VAL A 134 -13.57 20.83 2.94
N ARG A 135 -12.77 19.87 2.44
CA ARG A 135 -13.25 18.51 2.15
C ARG A 135 -13.68 17.75 3.40
N LEU A 136 -12.94 17.85 4.50
CA LEU A 136 -13.30 17.22 5.77
C LEU A 136 -14.59 17.81 6.34
N ARG A 137 -14.82 19.13 6.22
CA ARG A 137 -16.09 19.76 6.63
C ARG A 137 -17.27 19.28 5.79
N ILE A 138 -17.10 19.18 4.48
CA ILE A 138 -18.15 18.67 3.58
C ILE A 138 -18.51 17.22 3.92
N GLU A 139 -17.50 16.37 4.20
CA GLU A 139 -17.73 14.97 4.59
C GLU A 139 -18.38 14.85 5.99
N GLU A 140 -18.01 15.71 6.93
CA GLU A 140 -18.65 15.80 8.25
C GLU A 140 -20.13 16.19 8.13
N ASP A 141 -20.43 17.21 7.31
CA ASP A 141 -21.80 17.66 7.03
C ASP A 141 -22.63 16.55 6.36
N ASN A 142 -22.03 15.82 5.41
CA ASN A 142 -22.65 14.65 4.77
C ASN A 142 -22.94 13.54 5.78
N CYS A 143 -22.01 13.20 6.68
CA CYS A 143 -22.22 12.18 7.71
C CYS A 143 -23.35 12.55 8.69
N GLN A 144 -23.45 13.83 9.06
CA GLN A 144 -24.57 14.30 9.89
C GLN A 144 -25.91 14.23 9.16
N SER A 145 -25.92 14.42 7.85
CA SER A 145 -27.13 14.29 7.03
C SER A 145 -27.64 12.85 6.94
N GLU A 146 -26.74 11.86 6.86
CA GLU A 146 -27.10 10.44 6.88
C GLU A 146 -27.66 10.00 8.25
N LYS A 147 -27.07 10.48 9.36
CA LYS A 147 -27.62 10.22 10.72
C LYS A 147 -29.02 10.81 10.91
N LYS A 148 -29.32 11.95 10.28
CA LYS A 148 -30.67 12.55 10.29
C LYS A 148 -31.64 11.77 9.40
N ALA A 149 -31.19 11.25 8.25
CA ALA A 149 -32.03 10.44 7.36
C ALA A 149 -32.39 9.07 7.97
N GLY A 150 -31.50 8.46 8.74
CA GLY A 150 -31.76 7.19 9.44
C GLY A 150 -32.76 7.27 10.61
N ASN A 151 -33.01 8.48 11.16
CA ASN A 151 -33.91 8.67 12.30
C ASN A 151 -35.39 8.88 11.91
N TYR A 152 -35.76 8.79 10.62
CA TYR A 152 -37.15 8.90 10.16
C TYR A 152 -37.84 7.55 9.91
N HIS A 153 -37.24 6.42 10.31
CA HIS A 153 -37.93 5.12 10.25
C HIS A 153 -38.79 4.89 11.50
N GLN A 154 -40.01 5.44 11.43
CA GLN A 154 -41.27 5.01 12.08
C GLN A 154 -41.27 4.69 13.59
N GLU A 155 -41.64 5.69 14.40
CA GLU A 155 -42.47 5.46 15.59
C GLU A 155 -43.86 4.98 15.13
N ALA A 156 -44.09 3.66 15.16
CA ALA A 156 -45.42 3.09 14.93
C ALA A 156 -46.32 3.37 16.15
N LYS A 157 -47.20 4.37 16.04
CA LYS A 157 -48.30 4.61 17.00
C LYS A 157 -49.38 3.54 16.81
N ALA A 158 -49.53 2.66 17.80
CA ALA A 158 -50.62 1.70 17.85
C ALA A 158 -51.96 2.41 18.13
N ASN A 159 -52.98 2.10 17.33
CA ASN A 159 -54.37 2.47 17.63
C ASN A 159 -55.26 1.27 17.32
N VAL A 160 -55.84 0.64 18.35
CA VAL A 160 -56.77 -0.49 18.21
C VAL A 160 -58.19 0.05 18.34
N VAL A 161 -58.95 -0.02 17.24
CA VAL A 161 -60.40 0.20 17.20
C VAL A 161 -61.07 -1.16 17.18
N GLY A 162 -61.92 -1.41 18.17
CA GLY A 162 -62.78 -2.60 18.24
C GLY A 162 -64.12 -2.36 17.57
N GLN A 163 -64.71 -3.45 17.06
CA GLN A 163 -66.15 -3.79 17.04
C GLN A 163 -66.24 -5.19 16.39
N ASP A 164 -66.56 -6.22 17.17
CA ASP A 164 -67.90 -6.83 17.38
C ASP A 164 -68.29 -7.71 16.17
N ASP A 165 -68.82 -8.94 16.26
CA ASP A 165 -69.29 -9.79 17.34
C ASP A 165 -69.51 -11.19 16.72
N HIS A 166 -69.23 -12.27 17.47
CA HIS A 166 -70.10 -13.45 17.67
C HIS A 166 -69.34 -14.72 18.09
N SER A 167 -69.48 -15.01 19.39
CA SER A 167 -69.90 -16.32 19.91
C SER A 167 -68.98 -17.52 19.69
N ILE A 168 -67.93 -17.62 20.52
CA ILE A 168 -67.56 -18.91 21.13
C ILE A 168 -67.64 -18.73 22.64
N PHE A 169 -68.88 -18.74 23.12
CA PHE A 169 -69.27 -18.75 24.52
C PHE A 169 -68.70 -20.02 25.18
N THR A 170 -67.57 -19.90 25.87
CA THR A 170 -67.24 -20.79 26.99
C THR A 170 -67.33 -19.99 28.26
N SER A 171 -68.57 -19.80 28.70
CA SER A 171 -68.90 -19.54 30.09
C SER A 171 -68.59 -20.79 30.91
N LEU A 172 -67.31 -21.07 31.18
CA LEU A 172 -66.91 -22.07 32.18
C LEU A 172 -65.54 -21.73 32.79
N LYS A 173 -65.46 -20.58 33.47
CA LYS A 173 -64.51 -20.43 34.58
C LYS A 173 -65.04 -19.58 35.73
N GLN A 174 -66.32 -19.74 36.06
CA GLN A 174 -66.91 -19.19 37.29
C GLN A 174 -67.93 -20.13 37.95
N ILE A 175 -67.63 -21.44 38.00
CA ILE A 175 -68.08 -22.28 39.13
C ILE A 175 -66.82 -22.86 39.77
N ARG A 176 -66.19 -22.02 40.59
CA ARG A 176 -65.44 -22.42 41.79
C ARG A 176 -65.13 -21.14 42.56
N ASN A 177 -66.12 -20.68 43.30
CA ASN A 177 -66.01 -20.33 44.72
C ASN A 177 -67.30 -19.62 45.13
N GLU A 178 -68.31 -20.41 45.48
CA GLU A 178 -68.99 -20.37 46.78
C GLU A 178 -69.77 -21.68 46.94
#